data_AF-A0A1G1N4Z7-F1
#
_entry.id   AF-A0A1G1N4Z7-F1
#
_cell.length_a   1.000
_cell.length_b   1.000
_cell.length_c   1.000
_cell.angle_alpha   90.00
_cell.angle_beta   90.00
_cell.angle_gamma   90.00
#
_symmetry.space_group_name_H-M   'P 1'
#
loop_
_entity.id
_entity.type
_entity.pdbx_description
1 polymer ?
#
loop_
_entity_poly.entity_id
_entity_poly.type
_entity_poly.pdbx_seq_one_letter_code
_entity_poly.pdbx_strand_id
1 'polypeptide(L)' 'MGSVAFIFIIIFIVLMGIPCVGVAWIGTRLINQLGRYPSRTPAIQLSVVLKLVVLEVVSWTLLLLFFKILVAE' A
#
# COMPACT_ATOMS: atom_id res chain seq x y z
N MET A 1 28.54 2.82 11.66
CA MET A 1 27.20 3.33 12.05
C MET A 1 26.50 4.08 10.92
N GLY A 2 27.15 5.01 10.20
CA GLY A 2 26.50 5.76 9.10
C GLY A 2 25.96 4.92 7.93
N SER A 3 26.68 3.88 7.50
CA SER A 3 26.27 3.06 6.33
C SER A 3 25.02 2.21 6.59
N VAL A 4 24.85 1.71 7.80
CA VAL A 4 23.71 0.86 8.20
C VAL A 4 22.43 1.71 8.30
N ALA A 5 22.53 2.91 8.90
CA ALA A 5 21.41 3.85 8.98
C ALA A 5 20.91 4.27 7.58
N PHE A 6 21.82 4.44 6.62
CA PHE A 6 21.45 4.80 5.24
C PHE A 6 20.67 3.68 4.53
N ILE A 7 21.07 2.42 4.73
CA ILE A 7 20.37 1.25 4.19
C ILE A 7 18.96 1.15 4.79
N PHE A 8 18.80 1.36 6.10
CA PHE A 8 17.48 1.37 6.74
C PHE A 8 16.55 2.46 6.21
N ILE A 9 17.06 3.66 5.96
CA ILE A 9 16.26 4.76 5.39
C ILE A 9 15.74 4.38 4.00
N ILE A 10 16.59 3.80 3.15
CA ILE A 10 16.19 3.39 1.80
C ILE A 10 15.10 2.30 1.86
N ILE A 11 15.29 1.29 2.71
CA ILE A 11 14.31 0.20 2.89
C ILE A 11 12.98 0.77 3.40
N PHE A 12 13.02 1.69 4.38
CA PHE A 12 11.83 2.32 4.92
C PHE A 12 11.07 3.13 3.85
N ILE A 13 11.78 3.90 3.01
CA ILE A 13 11.17 4.66 1.92
C ILE A 13 10.48 3.73 0.92
N VAL A 14 11.11 2.60 0.55
CA VAL A 14 10.51 1.63 -0.36
C VAL A 14 9.29 0.97 0.27
N LEU A 15 9.38 0.59 1.55
CA LEU A 15 8.32 -0.07 2.30
C LEU A 15 7.08 0.81 2.44
N MET A 16 7.27 2.11 2.68
CA MET A 16 6.19 3.10 2.74
C MET A 16 5.69 3.52 1.35
N GLY A 17 6.60 3.58 0.36
CA GLY A 17 6.28 4.05 -0.99
C GLY A 17 5.31 3.12 -1.74
N ILE A 18 5.52 1.80 -1.62
CA ILE A 18 4.68 0.79 -2.29
C ILE A 18 3.19 0.94 -1.97
N PRO A 19 2.75 0.96 -0.69
CA PRO A 19 1.34 1.12 -0.37
C PRO A 19 0.80 2.50 -0.75
N CYS A 20 1.57 3.57 -0.58
CA CYS A 20 1.13 4.92 -0.96
C CYS A 20 0.82 5.03 -2.46
N VAL A 21 1.69 4.50 -3.32
CA VAL A 21 1.46 4.49 -4.78
C VAL A 21 0.25 3.61 -5.12
N GLY A 22 0.13 2.45 -4.47
CA GLY A 22 -1.00 1.55 -4.66
C GLY A 22 -2.35 2.19 -4.31
N VAL A 23 -2.44 2.88 -3.17
CA VAL A 23 -3.66 3.62 -2.77
C VAL A 23 -3.98 4.73 -3.76
N ALA A 24 -3.00 5.54 -4.16
CA ALA A 24 -3.22 6.61 -5.12
C ALA A 24 -3.76 6.08 -6.47
N TRP A 25 -3.21 4.98 -6.95
CA TRP A 25 -3.66 4.33 -8.18
C TRP A 25 -5.08 3.73 -8.06
N ILE A 26 -5.41 3.13 -6.92
CA ILE A 26 -6.78 2.65 -6.65
C ILE A 26 -7.76 3.83 -6.59
N GLY A 27 -7.38 4.92 -5.93
CA GLY A 27 -8.20 6.13 -5.78
C GLY A 27 -8.51 6.79 -7.12
N THR A 28 -7.52 6.97 -7.99
CA THR A 28 -7.75 7.50 -9.34
C THR A 28 -8.70 6.63 -10.16
N ARG A 29 -8.57 5.30 -10.07
CA ARG A 29 -9.52 4.38 -10.73
C ARG A 29 -10.93 4.48 -10.16
N LEU A 30 -11.07 4.62 -8.84
CA LEU A 30 -12.38 4.82 -8.20
C LEU A 30 -13.06 6.08 -8.75
N ILE A 31 -12.36 7.23 -8.73
CA ILE A 31 -12.91 8.51 -9.21
C ILE A 31 -13.35 8.39 -10.67
N ASN A 32 -12.52 7.80 -11.53
CA ASN A 32 -12.85 7.61 -12.94
C ASN A 32 -14.05 6.68 -13.16
N GLN A 33 -14.21 5.62 -12.36
CA GLN A 33 -15.34 4.69 -12.49
C GLN A 33 -16.64 5.28 -11.93
N LEU A 34 -16.57 6.01 -10.83
CA LEU A 34 -17.71 6.71 -10.25
C LEU A 34 -18.24 7.80 -11.19
N GLY A 35 -17.35 8.56 -11.84
CA GLY A 35 -17.72 9.56 -12.84
C GLY A 35 -18.38 8.96 -14.09
N ARG A 36 -18.02 7.73 -14.47
CA ARG A 36 -18.59 7.04 -15.65
C ARG A 36 -19.87 6.25 -15.34
N TYR A 37 -20.00 5.69 -14.14
CA TYR A 37 -21.10 4.79 -13.77
C TYR A 37 -21.67 5.09 -12.37
N PRO A 38 -22.35 6.23 -12.17
CA PRO A 38 -22.83 6.66 -10.86
C PRO A 38 -23.86 5.70 -10.24
N SER A 39 -24.65 4.98 -11.04
CA SER A 39 -25.64 4.00 -10.58
C SER A 39 -25.04 2.70 -10.04
N ARG A 40 -23.74 2.45 -10.25
CA ARG A 40 -23.02 1.25 -9.76
C ARG A 40 -22.08 1.55 -8.60
N THR A 41 -22.22 2.72 -7.98
CA THR A 41 -21.48 3.20 -6.79
C THR A 41 -21.22 2.12 -5.74
N PRO A 42 -22.24 1.41 -5.18
CA PRO A 42 -22.01 0.44 -4.11
C PRO A 42 -21.16 -0.75 -4.56
N ALA A 43 -21.36 -1.25 -5.79
CA ALA A 43 -20.57 -2.36 -6.32
C ALA A 43 -19.10 -1.96 -6.56
N ILE A 44 -18.88 -0.74 -7.08
CA ILE A 44 -17.54 -0.20 -7.31
C ILE A 44 -16.81 0.00 -5.98
N GLN A 45 -17.47 0.59 -4.98
CA GLN A 45 -16.91 0.79 -3.64
C GLN A 45 -16.53 -0.53 -2.97
N LEU A 46 -17.41 -1.54 -3.01
CA LEU A 46 -17.11 -2.87 -2.46
C LEU A 46 -15.87 -3.49 -3.13
N SER A 47 -15.75 -3.38 -4.46
CA SER A 47 -14.59 -3.87 -5.19
C SER A 47 -13.29 -3.14 -4.82
N VAL A 48 -13.39 -1.86 -4.47
CA VAL A 48 -12.25 -1.03 -4.04
C VAL A 48 -11.85 -1.37 -2.61
N VAL A 49 -12.82 -1.56 -1.70
CA VAL A 49 -12.56 -2.03 -0.34
C VAL A 49 -11.78 -3.35 -0.36
N LEU A 50 -12.17 -4.30 -1.22
CA LEU A 50 -11.46 -5.57 -1.34
C LEU A 50 -10.01 -5.39 -1.82
N LYS A 51 -9.76 -4.47 -2.75
CA LYS A 51 -8.40 -4.12 -3.19
C LYS A 51 -7.58 -3.44 -2.09
N LEU A 52 -8.20 -2.59 -1.27
CA LEU A 52 -7.55 -1.95 -0.14
C LEU A 52 -7.19 -2.97 0.95
N VAL A 53 -8.05 -3.96 1.22
CA VAL A 53 -7.74 -5.06 2.15
C VAL A 53 -6.54 -5.86 1.66
N VAL A 54 -6.48 -6.20 0.37
CA VAL A 54 -5.32 -6.89 -0.20
C VAL A 54 -4.05 -6.05 -0.06
N LEU A 55 -4.13 -4.75 -0.33
CA LEU A 55 -3.00 -3.85 -0.18
C LEU A 55 -2.54 -3.73 1.28
N GLU A 56 -3.47 -3.69 2.24
CA GLU A 56 -3.16 -3.68 3.67
C GLU A 56 -2.43 -4.95 4.10
N VAL A 57 -2.88 -6.13 3.64
CA VAL A 57 -2.21 -7.40 3.92
C VAL A 57 -0.77 -7.40 3.39
N VAL A 58 -0.55 -6.87 2.18
CA VAL A 58 0.81 -6.73 1.62
C VAL A 58 1.64 -5.78 2.47
N SER A 59 1.08 -4.65 2.89
CA SER A 59 1.75 -3.64 3.72
C SER A 59 2.16 -4.22 5.07
N TRP A 60 1.26 -4.94 5.73
CA TRP A 60 1.53 -5.65 6.98
C TRP A 60 2.60 -6.72 6.81
N THR A 61 2.55 -7.48 5.72
CA THR A 61 3.55 -8.52 5.44
C THR A 61 4.95 -7.92 5.26
N LEU A 62 5.06 -6.80 4.52
CA LEU A 62 6.32 -6.08 4.35
C LEU A 62 6.85 -5.54 5.68
N LEU A 63 5.97 -4.99 6.51
CA LEU A 63 6.34 -4.43 7.81
C LEU A 63 6.79 -5.52 8.79
N LEU A 64 6.12 -6.67 8.83
CA LEU A 64 6.53 -7.84 9.61
C LEU A 64 7.87 -8.41 9.12
N LEU A 65 8.09 -8.46 7.80
CA LEU A 65 9.36 -8.90 7.22
C LEU A 65 10.50 -7.96 7.60
N PHE A 66 10.26 -6.65 7.52
CA PHE A 66 11.22 -5.64 7.99
C PHE A 66 11.54 -5.79 9.48
N PHE A 67 10.52 -5.96 10.32
CA PHE A 67 10.71 -6.17 11.76
C PHE A 67 11.51 -7.45 12.04
N LYS A 68 11.22 -8.54 11.31
CA LYS A 68 11.98 -9.79 11.44
C LYS A 68 13.46 -9.60 11.07
N ILE A 69 13.75 -8.87 10.00
CA ILE A 69 15.14 -8.59 9.59
C ILE A 69 15.83 -7.72 10.66
N LEU A 70 15.14 -6.69 11.16
CA LEU A 70 15.68 -5.78 12.17
C LEU A 70 15.94 -6.46 13.53
N VAL A 71 15.11 -7.43 13.93
CA VAL A 71 15.22 -8.15 15.22
C VAL A 71 16.11 -9.40 15.11
N ALA A 72 16.32 -9.92 13.91
CA ALA A 72 17.24 -11.03 13.66
C ALA A 72 18.71 -10.59 13.56
N GLU A 73 18.96 -9.28 13.43
CA GLU A 73 20.26 -8.63 13.68
C GLU A 73 20.40 -8.26 15.17
#